data_AF-A0A529MHC2-F1
#
_entry.id   AF-A0A529MHC2-F1
#
_cell.length_a   1.000
_cell.length_b   1.000
_cell.length_c   1.000
_cell.angle_alpha   90.00
_cell.angle_beta   90.00
_cell.angle_gamma   90.00
#
_symmetry.space_group_name_H-M   'P 1'
#
loop_
_entity.id
_entity.type
_entity.pdbx_description
1 polymer ?
#
loop_
_entity_poly.entity_id
_entity_poly.type
_entity_poly.pdbx_seq_one_letter_code
_entity_poly.pdbx_strand_id
1 'polypeptide(L)'
;MSNDAEPGKPDRFSNLCQTRGDQDLADLARGHGLSEAAAGAVAAIDAVMSKVRRSVQRRDFGRLILARIDPSLELSHLDAIIALSAVASDTPQDEVTVGVIAERMGIDPS
;
A
#
# COMPACT_ATOMS: atom_id res chain seq x y z
N MET A 1 5.78 26.36 5.51
CA MET A 1 6.94 25.55 5.89
C MET A 1 7.39 24.81 4.64
N SER A 2 8.44 25.31 4.00
CA SER A 2 9.00 24.80 2.74
C SER A 2 10.26 23.98 3.00
N ASN A 3 10.49 23.04 2.07
CA ASN A 3 11.63 22.13 1.86
C ASN A 3 11.66 20.88 2.75
N ASP A 4 11.84 19.65 2.25
CA ASP A 4 12.76 19.23 1.19
C ASP A 4 12.13 18.28 0.13
N ALA A 5 12.10 18.74 -1.12
CA ALA A 5 12.28 17.84 -2.25
C ALA A 5 13.52 18.34 -2.99
N GLU A 6 14.71 17.93 -2.54
CA GLU A 6 15.95 18.13 -3.29
C GLU A 6 15.76 17.55 -4.71
N PRO A 7 15.98 18.35 -5.77
CA PRO A 7 15.86 17.88 -7.13
C PRO A 7 17.04 16.94 -7.42
N GLY A 8 16.81 15.63 -7.30
CA GLY A 8 17.80 14.60 -7.62
C GLY A 8 17.83 13.38 -6.72
N LYS A 9 17.18 13.41 -5.54
CA LYS A 9 17.05 12.22 -4.68
C LYS A 9 15.82 11.43 -5.11
N PRO A 10 15.94 10.14 -5.48
CA PRO A 10 14.76 9.35 -5.80
C PRO A 10 13.84 9.35 -4.58
N ASP A 11 12.58 9.75 -4.77
CA ASP A 11 11.61 9.64 -3.70
C ASP A 11 11.49 8.17 -3.28
N ARG A 12 11.26 7.89 -1.98
CA ARG A 12 11.17 6.51 -1.50
C ARG A 12 10.08 5.72 -2.24
N PHE A 13 9.06 6.41 -2.77
CA PHE A 13 8.02 5.83 -3.60
C PHE A 13 8.58 5.29 -4.93
N SER A 14 9.47 6.00 -5.63
CA SER A 14 10.10 5.54 -6.87
C SER A 14 10.83 4.21 -6.68
N ASN A 15 11.55 4.04 -5.58
CA ASN A 15 12.24 2.78 -5.28
C ASN A 15 11.27 1.62 -5.02
N LEU A 16 10.07 1.90 -4.50
CA LEU A 16 9.01 0.90 -4.38
C LEU A 16 8.33 0.57 -5.72
N CYS A 17 8.36 1.47 -6.70
CA CYS A 17 7.67 1.27 -7.99
C CYS A 17 8.55 0.63 -9.07
N GLN A 18 9.88 0.59 -8.90
CA GLN A 18 10.76 -0.08 -9.86
C GLN A 18 10.62 -1.61 -9.78
N THR A 19 10.27 -2.23 -10.91
CA THR A 19 10.14 -3.69 -11.06
C THR A 19 10.71 -4.13 -12.41
N ARG A 20 11.36 -5.29 -12.43
CA ARG A 20 11.84 -5.94 -13.65
C ARG A 20 11.00 -7.19 -13.91
N GLY A 21 10.46 -7.31 -15.12
CA GLY A 21 9.68 -8.47 -15.53
C GLY A 21 10.54 -9.73 -15.64
N ASP A 22 9.94 -10.87 -15.28
CA ASP A 22 10.55 -12.19 -15.38
C ASP A 22 10.65 -12.65 -16.84
N GLN A 23 11.84 -13.01 -17.28
CA GLN A 23 12.07 -13.47 -18.65
C GLN A 23 11.46 -14.84 -18.88
N ASP A 24 11.47 -15.73 -17.89
CA ASP A 24 10.91 -17.08 -18.04
C ASP A 24 9.39 -17.01 -18.28
N LEU A 25 8.72 -16.07 -17.62
CA LEU A 25 7.29 -15.79 -17.82
C LEU A 25 7.01 -15.18 -19.20
N ALA A 26 7.86 -14.28 -19.68
CA ALA A 26 7.74 -13.73 -21.04
C ALA A 26 7.93 -14.82 -22.10
N ASP A 27 8.88 -15.73 -21.89
CA ASP A 27 9.18 -16.83 -22.79
C ASP A 27 8.02 -17.83 -22.85
N LEU A 28 7.45 -18.16 -21.69
CA LEU A 28 6.24 -18.98 -21.59
C LEU A 28 5.07 -18.32 -22.34
N ALA A 29 4.83 -17.02 -22.12
CA ALA A 29 3.79 -16.26 -22.78
C ALA A 29 3.94 -16.28 -24.32
N ARG A 30 5.17 -16.13 -24.84
CA ARG A 30 5.47 -16.29 -26.27
C ARG A 30 5.20 -17.72 -26.76
N GLY A 31 5.56 -18.73 -25.96
CA GLY A 31 5.25 -20.14 -26.25
C GLY A 31 3.74 -20.41 -26.41
N HIS A 32 2.89 -19.56 -25.82
CA HIS A 32 1.43 -19.62 -25.94
C HIS A 32 0.86 -18.72 -27.07
N GLY A 33 1.71 -18.19 -27.95
CA GLY A 33 1.27 -17.43 -29.12
C GLY A 33 1.06 -15.93 -28.88
N LEU A 34 1.50 -15.40 -27.74
CA LEU A 34 1.50 -13.95 -27.50
C LEU A 34 2.64 -13.29 -28.31
N SER A 35 2.37 -12.07 -28.80
CA SER A 35 3.41 -11.25 -29.42
C SER A 35 4.50 -10.89 -28.40
N GLU A 36 5.69 -10.54 -28.88
CA GLU A 36 6.81 -10.12 -28.03
C GLU A 36 6.41 -8.97 -27.08
N ALA A 37 5.73 -7.96 -27.61
CA ALA A 37 5.23 -6.84 -26.81
C ALA A 37 4.22 -7.29 -25.74
N ALA A 38 3.31 -8.20 -26.08
CA ALA A 38 2.32 -8.71 -25.13
C ALA A 38 2.97 -9.58 -24.04
N ALA A 39 3.91 -10.44 -24.41
CA ALA A 39 4.67 -11.25 -23.46
C ALA A 39 5.50 -10.40 -22.49
N GLY A 40 6.18 -9.36 -23.01
CA GLY A 40 6.89 -8.40 -22.18
C GLY A 40 5.96 -7.65 -21.22
N ALA A 41 4.77 -7.27 -21.67
CA ALA A 41 3.76 -6.63 -20.83
C ALA A 41 3.26 -7.55 -19.71
N VAL A 42 3.01 -8.83 -20.00
CA VAL A 42 2.61 -9.82 -18.98
C VAL A 42 3.67 -9.94 -17.89
N ALA A 43 4.93 -10.09 -18.27
CA ALA A 43 6.04 -10.18 -17.31
C ALA A 43 6.19 -8.91 -16.47
N ALA A 44 6.01 -7.73 -17.08
CA ALA A 44 6.05 -6.46 -16.37
C ALA A 44 4.89 -6.32 -15.37
N ILE A 45 3.67 -6.67 -15.78
CA ILE A 45 2.48 -6.63 -14.91
C ILE A 45 2.67 -7.58 -13.72
N ASP A 46 3.12 -8.81 -13.95
CA ASP A 46 3.36 -9.77 -12.87
C ASP A 46 4.37 -9.21 -11.84
N ALA A 47 5.48 -8.64 -12.32
CA ALA A 47 6.48 -8.05 -11.44
C ALA A 47 5.93 -6.88 -10.62
N VAL A 48 5.13 -6.01 -11.23
CA VAL A 48 4.42 -4.91 -10.55
C VAL A 48 3.46 -5.45 -9.50
N MET A 49 2.59 -6.38 -9.88
CA MET A 49 1.57 -6.95 -8.98
C MET A 49 2.19 -7.69 -7.81
N SER A 50 3.25 -8.47 -8.07
CA SER A 50 4.06 -9.13 -7.04
C SER A 50 4.66 -8.13 -6.05
N LYS A 51 5.17 -7.00 -6.52
CA LYS A 51 5.71 -5.96 -5.64
C LYS A 51 4.62 -5.23 -4.86
N VAL A 52 3.52 -4.84 -5.51
CA VAL A 52 2.35 -4.24 -4.87
C VAL A 52 1.84 -5.13 -3.75
N ARG A 53 1.67 -6.44 -4.02
CA ARG A 53 1.24 -7.43 -3.01
C ARG A 53 2.16 -7.43 -1.79
N ARG A 54 3.48 -7.49 -2.01
CA ARG A 54 4.47 -7.46 -0.91
C ARG A 54 4.42 -6.14 -0.14
N SER A 55 4.33 -5.01 -0.83
CA SER A 55 4.26 -3.68 -0.21
C SER A 55 2.99 -3.50 0.64
N VAL A 56 1.85 -4.03 0.19
CA VAL A 56 0.59 -4.03 0.95
C VAL A 56 0.71 -4.91 2.19
N GLN A 57 1.18 -6.15 2.04
CA GLN A 57 1.39 -7.07 3.18
C GLN A 57 2.33 -6.48 4.24
N ARG A 58 3.40 -5.81 3.79
CA ARG A 58 4.35 -5.15 4.68
C ARG A 58 3.87 -3.80 5.18
N ARG A 59 2.79 -3.24 4.62
CA ARG A 59 2.28 -1.87 4.87
C ARG A 59 3.30 -0.78 4.55
N ASP A 60 4.14 -0.99 3.54
CA ASP A 60 5.24 -0.08 3.17
C ASP A 60 4.71 1.29 2.72
N PHE A 61 3.63 1.33 1.93
CA PHE A 61 2.99 2.58 1.51
C PHE A 61 2.36 3.34 2.67
N GLY A 62 1.67 2.64 3.58
CA GLY A 62 1.08 3.25 4.77
C GLY A 62 2.13 3.95 5.63
N ARG A 63 3.26 3.30 5.89
CA ARG A 63 4.37 3.92 6.64
C ARG A 63 4.95 5.14 5.94
N LEU A 64 5.12 5.09 4.61
CA LEU A 64 5.65 6.22 3.85
C LEU A 64 4.70 7.42 3.85
N ILE A 65 3.39 7.17 3.71
CA ILE A 65 2.37 8.23 3.71
C ILE A 65 2.30 8.88 5.10
N LEU A 66 2.22 8.07 6.17
CA LEU A 66 2.18 8.58 7.54
C LEU A 66 3.42 9.42 7.85
N ALA A 67 4.62 8.92 7.54
CA ALA A 67 5.88 9.67 7.75
C ALA A 67 5.95 11.00 6.99
N ARG A 68 5.20 11.15 5.89
CA ARG A 68 5.10 12.41 5.13
C ARG A 68 4.07 13.38 5.72
N ILE A 69 3.03 12.86 6.37
CA ILE A 69 2.01 13.65 7.06
C ILE A 69 2.58 14.16 8.40
N ASP A 70 3.02 13.22 9.23
CA ASP A 70 3.65 13.48 10.52
C ASP A 70 4.49 12.25 10.93
N PRO A 71 5.81 12.40 11.15
CA PRO A 71 6.70 11.29 11.49
C PRO A 71 6.41 10.65 12.87
N SER A 72 5.60 11.27 13.72
CA SER A 72 5.14 10.69 14.99
C SER A 72 3.94 9.74 14.85
N LEU A 73 3.33 9.66 13.65
CA LEU A 73 2.20 8.77 13.41
C LEU A 73 2.64 7.33 13.14
N GLU A 74 2.14 6.43 13.98
CA GLU A 74 2.28 4.98 13.80
C GLU A 74 1.15 4.36 12.97
N LEU A 75 1.41 3.17 12.43
CA LEU A 75 0.41 2.40 11.66
C LEU A 75 -0.85 2.06 12.46
N SER A 76 -0.75 1.95 13.78
CA SER A 76 -1.88 1.70 14.69
C SER A 76 -2.85 2.89 14.74
N HIS A 77 -2.36 4.13 14.64
CA HIS A 77 -3.23 5.30 14.55
C HIS A 77 -4.07 5.27 13.28
N LEU A 78 -3.47 4.85 12.15
CA LEU A 78 -4.20 4.66 10.90
C LEU A 78 -5.26 3.56 11.02
N ASP A 79 -4.94 2.45 11.70
CA ASP A 79 -5.91 1.37 11.92
C ASP A 79 -7.11 1.85 12.76
N ALA A 80 -6.88 2.65 13.79
CA ALA A 80 -7.93 3.25 14.61
C ALA A 80 -8.83 4.20 13.78
N ILE A 81 -8.25 5.03 12.91
CA ILE A 81 -9.00 5.91 12.01
C ILE A 81 -9.84 5.09 11.02
N ILE A 82 -9.30 4.01 10.46
CA ILE A 82 -10.03 3.12 9.56
C ILE A 82 -11.21 2.46 10.30
N ALA A 83 -10.97 1.93 11.51
CA ALA A 83 -12.02 1.34 12.34
C ALA A 83 -13.14 2.35 12.64
N LEU A 84 -12.78 3.59 13.00
CA LEU A 84 -13.73 4.69 13.22
C LEU A 84 -14.54 5.01 11.97
N SER A 85 -13.88 5.15 10.82
CA SER A 85 -14.54 5.51 9.55
C SER A 85 -15.58 4.47 9.12
N ALA A 86 -15.30 3.20 9.38
CA ALA A 86 -16.19 2.11 9.02
C ALA A 86 -17.41 2.07 9.95
N VAL A 87 -17.26 2.38 11.25
CA VAL A 87 -18.39 2.44 12.19
C VAL A 87 -19.32 3.62 11.86
N ALA A 88 -18.73 4.79 11.60
CA ALA A 88 -19.48 5.99 11.21
C ALA A 88 -20.28 5.80 9.91
N SER A 89 -19.85 4.90 9.03
CA SER A 89 -20.52 4.59 7.76
C SER A 89 -21.66 3.58 7.92
N ASP A 90 -21.48 2.54 8.74
CA ASP A 90 -22.45 1.43 8.89
C ASP A 90 -23.67 1.83 9.73
N THR A 91 -23.46 2.70 10.72
CA THR A 91 -24.53 3.22 11.55
C THR A 91 -24.26 4.70 11.81
N PRO A 92 -25.15 5.61 11.40
CA PRO A 92 -25.10 7.00 11.84
C PRO A 92 -25.55 7.04 13.31
N GLN A 93 -24.75 6.47 14.19
CA GLN A 93 -24.83 6.69 15.63
C GLN A 93 -24.30 8.09 15.90
N ASP A 94 -24.96 8.82 16.80
CA ASP A 94 -24.57 10.18 17.18
C ASP A 94 -23.27 10.20 17.99
N GLU A 95 -22.85 9.05 18.54
CA GLU A 95 -21.66 8.92 19.38
C GLU A 95 -20.93 7.59 19.15
N VAL A 96 -19.62 7.66 18.88
CA VAL A 96 -18.72 6.49 18.78
C VAL A 96 -17.79 6.48 19.98
N THR A 97 -17.86 5.42 20.79
CA THR A 97 -17.04 5.28 22.00
C THR A 97 -15.74 4.52 21.73
N VAL A 98 -14.73 4.72 22.59
CA VAL A 98 -13.43 4.03 22.47
C VAL A 98 -13.55 2.51 22.57
N GLY A 99 -14.54 2.00 23.32
CA GLY A 99 -14.80 0.57 23.45
C GLY A 99 -15.23 -0.08 22.13
N VAL A 100 -16.07 0.60 21.34
CA VAL A 100 -16.51 0.13 20.02
C VAL A 100 -15.33 0.06 19.04
N ILE A 101 -14.41 1.02 19.11
CA ILE A 101 -13.21 1.01 18.27
C ILE A 101 -12.25 -0.10 18.68
N ALA A 102 -12.00 -0.28 19.98
CA ALA A 102 -11.15 -1.34 20.50
C ALA A 102 -11.67 -2.74 20.12
N GLU A 103 -12.99 -2.98 20.25
CA GLU A 103 -13.64 -4.21 19.82
C GLU A 103 -13.41 -4.48 18.33
N ARG A 104 -13.59 -3.46 17.48
CA ARG A 104 -13.37 -3.61 16.04
C ARG A 104 -11.91 -3.84 15.65
N MET A 105 -10.99 -3.30 16.44
CA MET A 105 -9.55 -3.52 16.28
C MET A 105 -9.08 -4.85 16.90
N GLY A 106 -9.91 -5.53 17.69
CA GLY A 106 -9.55 -6.77 18.38
C GLY A 106 -8.48 -6.56 19.47
N ILE A 107 -8.50 -5.40 20.14
CA ILE A 107 -7.55 -5.03 21.19
C ILE A 107 -8.28 -4.69 22.49
N ASP A 108 -7.55 -4.68 23.61
CA ASP A 108 -8.08 -4.20 24.88
C ASP A 108 -8.13 -2.65 24.89
N PRO A 109 -9.19 -2.03 25.43
CA PRO A 109 -9.34 -0.57 25.47
C PRO A 109 -8.49 0.15 26.52
N SER A 110 -7.70 -0.55 27.36
CA SER A 110 -6.85 0.04 28.41
C SER A 110 -5.63 0.81 27.90
#